data_AF-A0A6A6SB95-F1
#
_entry.id   AF-A0A6A6SB95-F1
#
_cell.length_a   1.000
_cell.length_b   1.000
_cell.length_c   1.000
_cell.angle_alpha   90.00
_cell.angle_beta   90.00
_cell.angle_gamma   90.00
#
_symmetry.space_group_name_H-M   'P 1'
#
loop_
_entity.id
_entity.type
_entity.pdbx_description
1 polymer ?
#
loop_
_entity_poly.entity_id
_entity_poly.type
_entity_poly.pdbx_seq_one_letter_code
_entity_poly.pdbx_strand_id
1 'polypeptide(L)'
;YTGIDGMDTFLQTLVTCFLPGVVGMDKGFQVLQMYFLVEFFPIITIFCVESGRAGNRWSLIGFPAIYGFLYQSIGGAIVIPFYFVAYIYTSRQRDYYSASSMSIAAAHVKAIIPALVIGYLLPTILLYSPVWDAPTHQRIVAFWQPCPLYVSLILTILPTVFSFSSSSNFSQNEQLNPLRSIYAFSFLVASVWHVGTMAYCLTSQNPRASLGAVFDPRFSASGSIFIDGLQYIFQIDFWVIFATALLWAFTIVYDLRRLGRASVSPLNVLVYFALGSVVVGPAAVLAGTWYWREG
;
A
#
# COMPACT_ATOMS: atom_id res chain seq x y z
N TYR A 1 -4.29 4.30 26.56
CA TYR A 1 -3.64 3.23 25.76
C TYR A 1 -2.22 2.97 26.24
N THR A 2 -1.38 4.00 26.26
CA THR A 2 0.03 4.00 26.66
C THR A 2 0.28 4.64 28.03
N GLY A 3 -0.69 5.43 28.53
CA GLY A 3 -0.54 6.20 29.77
C GLY A 3 0.16 7.55 29.59
N ILE A 4 0.46 7.95 28.34
CA ILE A 4 1.03 9.24 27.99
C ILE A 4 -0.05 10.07 27.28
N ASP A 5 -0.49 11.17 27.88
CA ASP A 5 -1.68 11.93 27.45
C ASP A 5 -1.67 12.31 25.96
N GLY A 6 -0.54 12.84 25.47
CA GLY A 6 -0.43 13.24 24.06
C GLY A 6 -0.54 12.05 23.09
N MET A 7 0.10 10.93 23.41
CA MET A 7 0.03 9.72 22.60
C MET A 7 -1.36 9.08 22.65
N ASP A 8 -1.99 9.10 23.83
CA ASP A 8 -3.32 8.53 24.03
C ASP A 8 -4.39 9.34 23.32
N THR A 9 -4.28 10.68 23.32
CA THR A 9 -5.17 11.58 22.57
C THR A 9 -5.03 11.37 21.06
N PHE A 10 -3.79 11.25 20.57
CA PHE A 10 -3.51 10.97 19.15
C PHE A 10 -4.10 9.62 18.72
N LEU A 11 -3.82 8.55 19.47
CA LEU A 11 -4.38 7.21 19.21
C LEU A 11 -5.90 7.21 19.32
N GLN A 12 -6.49 7.93 20.27
CA GLN A 12 -7.94 8.03 20.39
C GLN A 12 -8.58 8.65 19.15
N THR A 13 -7.96 9.69 18.59
CA THR A 13 -8.42 10.32 17.35
C THR A 13 -8.41 9.31 16.21
N LEU A 14 -7.30 8.62 15.99
CA LEU A 14 -7.19 7.63 14.92
C LEU A 14 -8.16 6.45 15.11
N VAL A 15 -8.26 5.92 16.32
CA VAL A 15 -9.20 4.83 16.64
C VAL A 15 -10.64 5.26 16.36
N THR A 16 -11.01 6.49 16.73
CA THR A 16 -12.36 7.03 16.50
C THR A 16 -12.69 7.14 15.00
N CYS A 17 -11.71 7.48 14.17
CA CYS A 17 -11.89 7.54 12.72
C CYS A 17 -11.99 6.16 12.04
N PHE A 18 -11.26 5.16 12.55
CA PHE A 18 -11.18 3.84 11.89
C PHE A 18 -12.22 2.84 12.39
N LEU A 19 -12.57 2.89 13.67
CA LEU A 19 -13.44 1.90 14.32
C LEU A 19 -14.81 1.72 13.64
N PRO A 20 -15.53 2.78 13.19
CA PRO A 20 -16.85 2.60 12.58
C PRO A 20 -16.84 1.71 11.33
N GLY A 21 -15.81 1.84 10.49
CA GLY A 21 -15.63 0.98 9.32
C GLY A 21 -15.26 -0.45 9.72
N VAL A 22 -14.38 -0.61 10.71
CA VAL A 22 -13.93 -1.92 11.21
C VAL A 22 -15.09 -2.76 11.75
N VAL A 23 -15.91 -2.17 12.62
CA VAL A 23 -17.05 -2.86 13.27
C VAL A 23 -18.31 -2.90 12.41
N GLY A 24 -18.29 -2.27 11.22
CA GLY A 24 -19.40 -2.33 10.28
C GLY A 24 -20.63 -1.51 10.66
N MET A 25 -20.44 -0.35 11.30
CA MET A 25 -21.55 0.57 11.62
C MET A 25 -22.28 1.04 10.36
N ASP A 26 -21.55 1.17 9.25
CA ASP A 26 -22.11 1.29 7.92
C ASP A 26 -21.45 0.28 6.97
N LYS A 27 -22.27 -0.42 6.18
CA LYS A 27 -21.75 -1.51 5.35
C LYS A 27 -20.91 -1.00 4.17
N GLY A 28 -21.29 0.13 3.59
CA GLY A 28 -20.54 0.74 2.48
C GLY A 28 -19.17 1.20 2.95
N PHE A 29 -19.13 1.87 4.11
CA PHE A 29 -17.88 2.31 4.71
C PHE A 29 -16.98 1.14 5.11
N GLN A 30 -17.53 0.07 5.69
CA GLN A 30 -16.74 -1.13 6.02
C GLN A 30 -16.09 -1.75 4.79
N VAL A 31 -16.87 -1.93 3.71
CA VAL A 31 -16.37 -2.52 2.46
C VAL A 31 -15.29 -1.64 1.84
N LEU A 32 -15.53 -0.33 1.78
CA LEU A 32 -14.55 0.64 1.28
C LEU A 32 -13.26 0.59 2.09
N GLN A 33 -13.36 0.66 3.42
CA GLN A 33 -12.19 0.71 4.29
C GLN A 33 -11.38 -0.58 4.18
N MET A 34 -12.04 -1.74 4.22
CA MET A 34 -11.39 -3.04 4.07
C MET A 34 -10.70 -3.19 2.71
N TYR A 35 -11.37 -2.73 1.64
CA TYR A 35 -10.79 -2.73 0.29
C TYR A 35 -9.59 -1.79 0.22
N PHE A 36 -9.74 -0.54 0.64
CA PHE A 36 -8.68 0.47 0.60
C PHE A 36 -7.43 0.04 1.35
N LEU A 37 -7.57 -0.50 2.58
CA LEU A 37 -6.42 -0.92 3.37
C LEU A 37 -5.67 -2.08 2.73
N VAL A 38 -6.36 -3.07 2.15
CA VAL A 38 -5.66 -4.17 1.46
C VAL A 38 -5.04 -3.72 0.15
N GLU A 39 -5.72 -2.86 -0.62
CA GLU A 39 -5.15 -2.28 -1.86
C GLU A 39 -3.95 -1.37 -1.59
N PHE A 40 -3.75 -0.90 -0.36
CA PHE A 40 -2.57 -0.13 -0.01
C PHE A 40 -1.30 -1.01 0.12
N PHE A 41 -1.46 -2.34 0.15
CA PHE A 41 -0.37 -3.30 0.30
C PHE A 41 0.71 -3.21 -0.80
N PRO A 42 0.38 -3.08 -2.11
CA PRO A 42 1.35 -2.76 -3.16
C PRO A 42 2.17 -1.49 -2.94
N ILE A 43 1.59 -0.42 -2.39
CA ILE A 43 2.32 0.82 -2.12
C ILE A 43 3.39 0.57 -1.06
N ILE A 44 3.03 -0.09 0.04
CA ILE A 44 3.97 -0.46 1.11
C ILE A 44 5.02 -1.45 0.58
N THR A 45 4.63 -2.38 -0.28
CA THR A 45 5.56 -3.32 -0.93
C THR A 45 6.65 -2.57 -1.70
N ILE A 46 6.26 -1.57 -2.49
CA ILE A 46 7.20 -0.73 -3.24
C ILE A 46 8.10 0.03 -2.27
N PHE A 47 7.55 0.63 -1.21
CA PHE A 47 8.34 1.36 -0.21
C PHE A 47 9.43 0.49 0.40
N CYS A 48 9.11 -0.76 0.72
CA CYS A 48 10.04 -1.74 1.31
C CYS A 48 11.15 -2.16 0.35
N VAL A 49 10.84 -2.35 -0.93
CA VAL A 49 11.84 -2.70 -1.95
C VAL A 49 12.73 -1.49 -2.23
N GLU A 50 12.14 -0.32 -2.43
CA GLU A 50 12.87 0.90 -2.75
C GLU A 50 13.78 1.35 -1.61
N SER A 51 13.36 1.24 -0.35
CA SER A 51 14.22 1.59 0.78
C SER A 51 15.46 0.70 0.88
N GLY A 52 15.42 -0.51 0.30
CA GLY A 52 16.53 -1.45 0.29
C GLY A 52 17.53 -1.26 -0.85
N ARG A 53 17.24 -0.39 -1.84
CA ARG A 53 18.14 -0.16 -2.98
C ARG A 53 19.35 0.66 -2.59
N ALA A 54 20.52 0.25 -3.06
CA ALA A 54 21.78 0.96 -2.80
C ALA A 54 21.73 2.42 -3.25
N GLY A 55 21.11 2.72 -4.40
CA GLY A 55 20.95 4.08 -4.93
C GLY A 55 19.97 4.95 -4.14
N ASN A 56 19.10 4.35 -3.32
CA ASN A 56 18.13 5.07 -2.50
C ASN A 56 18.65 5.33 -1.07
N ARG A 57 19.87 4.87 -0.74
CA ARG A 57 20.48 5.10 0.57
C ARG A 57 20.62 6.59 0.82
N TRP A 58 20.03 7.09 1.90
CA TRP A 58 19.97 8.52 2.26
C TRP A 58 19.19 9.42 1.28
N SER A 59 18.46 8.84 0.33
CA SER A 59 17.53 9.59 -0.52
C SER A 59 16.22 9.87 0.23
N LEU A 60 15.40 10.75 -0.32
CA LEU A 60 14.07 11.05 0.23
C LEU A 60 13.22 9.78 0.36
N ILE A 61 13.28 8.86 -0.60
CA ILE A 61 12.49 7.61 -0.60
C ILE A 61 13.12 6.47 0.21
N GLY A 62 14.29 6.69 0.81
CA GLY A 62 15.01 5.70 1.60
C GLY A 62 14.42 5.45 3.00
N PHE A 63 13.47 6.27 3.44
CA PHE A 63 12.93 6.26 4.81
C PHE A 63 11.42 5.99 4.85
N PRO A 64 10.98 4.74 4.58
CA PRO A 64 9.56 4.41 4.49
C PRO A 64 8.80 4.65 5.81
N ALA A 65 9.47 4.53 6.96
CA ALA A 65 8.90 4.83 8.27
C ALA A 65 8.41 6.28 8.41
N ILE A 66 9.11 7.25 7.79
CA ILE A 66 8.73 8.68 7.85
C ILE A 66 7.41 8.88 7.09
N TYR A 67 7.32 8.37 5.87
CA TYR A 67 6.07 8.43 5.10
C TYR A 67 4.95 7.65 5.78
N GLY A 68 5.27 6.48 6.34
CA GLY A 68 4.39 5.67 7.18
C GLY A 68 3.75 6.46 8.31
N PHE A 69 4.57 7.11 9.12
CA PHE A 69 4.10 7.94 10.22
C PHE A 69 3.26 9.13 9.73
N LEU A 70 3.72 9.82 8.68
CA LEU A 70 3.04 11.00 8.16
C LEU A 70 1.67 10.65 7.57
N TYR A 71 1.55 9.64 6.70
CA TYR A 71 0.26 9.32 6.07
C TYR A 71 -0.76 8.81 7.11
N GLN A 72 -0.30 8.15 8.16
CA GLN A 72 -1.16 7.70 9.24
C GLN A 72 -1.66 8.88 10.10
N SER A 73 -0.86 9.96 10.20
CA SER A 73 -1.13 11.10 11.08
C SER A 73 -1.99 12.18 10.43
N ILE A 74 -1.73 12.52 9.17
CA ILE A 74 -2.37 13.65 8.48
C ILE A 74 -3.17 13.25 7.23
N GLY A 75 -3.16 11.97 6.84
CA GLY A 75 -3.95 11.43 5.72
C GLY A 75 -3.11 11.00 4.52
N GLY A 76 -3.57 9.93 3.87
CA GLY A 76 -2.85 9.32 2.75
C GLY A 76 -2.92 10.15 1.47
N ALA A 77 -4.07 10.78 1.19
CA ALA A 77 -4.22 11.68 0.04
C ALA A 77 -3.20 12.82 0.02
N ILE A 78 -2.76 13.27 1.19
CA ILE A 78 -1.79 14.37 1.30
C ILE A 78 -0.37 13.82 1.09
N VAL A 79 0.01 12.80 1.86
CA VAL A 79 1.42 12.39 1.99
C VAL A 79 1.89 11.52 0.82
N ILE A 80 1.05 10.61 0.32
CA ILE A 80 1.46 9.64 -0.70
C ILE A 80 1.87 10.29 -2.03
N PRO A 81 1.16 11.31 -2.55
CA PRO A 81 1.62 12.02 -3.73
C PRO A 81 3.02 12.65 -3.58
N PHE A 82 3.38 13.14 -2.39
CA PHE A 82 4.73 13.66 -2.15
C PHE A 82 5.80 12.57 -2.18
N TYR A 83 5.48 11.35 -1.75
CA TYR A 83 6.40 10.22 -1.96
C TYR A 83 6.63 9.99 -3.46
N PHE A 84 5.57 10.00 -4.28
CA PHE A 84 5.70 9.80 -5.72
C PHE A 84 6.53 10.91 -6.38
N VAL A 85 6.36 12.17 -5.97
CA VAL A 85 7.20 13.28 -6.43
C VAL A 85 8.65 13.08 -6.02
N ALA A 86 8.90 12.71 -4.76
CA ALA A 86 10.24 12.41 -4.26
C ALA A 86 10.89 11.26 -5.07
N TYR A 87 10.12 10.21 -5.38
CA TYR A 87 10.57 9.11 -6.21
C TYR A 87 10.97 9.57 -7.61
N ILE A 88 10.10 10.33 -8.30
CA ILE A 88 10.38 10.85 -9.65
C ILE A 88 11.64 11.72 -9.64
N TYR A 89 11.79 12.55 -8.61
CA TYR A 89 13.00 13.37 -8.44
C TYR A 89 14.25 12.50 -8.28
N THR A 90 14.22 11.49 -7.40
CA THR A 90 15.34 10.57 -7.15
C THR A 90 15.69 9.72 -8.37
N SER A 91 14.68 9.26 -9.13
CA SER A 91 14.85 8.38 -10.30
C SER A 91 15.06 9.12 -11.63
N ARG A 92 15.15 10.45 -11.63
CA ARG A 92 15.25 11.27 -12.85
C ARG A 92 16.48 10.94 -13.70
N GLN A 93 17.63 10.64 -13.07
CA GLN A 93 18.87 10.41 -13.79
C GLN A 93 18.93 8.98 -14.34
N ARG A 94 19.58 8.78 -15.50
CA ARG A 94 19.75 7.44 -16.10
C ARG A 94 20.53 6.51 -15.17
N ASP A 95 21.50 7.03 -14.43
CA ASP A 95 22.35 6.28 -13.52
C ASP A 95 21.58 5.66 -12.35
N TYR A 96 20.39 6.17 -12.03
CA TYR A 96 19.47 5.54 -11.08
C TYR A 96 19.15 4.09 -11.47
N TYR A 97 19.01 3.82 -12.78
CA TYR A 97 18.68 2.50 -13.33
C TYR A 97 19.91 1.64 -13.63
N SER A 98 21.08 2.05 -13.17
CA SER A 98 22.31 1.26 -13.24
C SER A 98 22.23 0.03 -12.33
N ALA A 99 23.04 -0.97 -12.64
CA ALA A 99 23.16 -2.21 -11.87
C ALA A 99 23.50 -1.96 -10.38
N SER A 100 24.43 -1.05 -10.13
CA SER A 100 24.88 -0.72 -8.77
C SER A 100 23.80 -0.01 -7.98
N SER A 101 23.15 1.01 -8.58
CA SER A 101 22.07 1.77 -7.94
C SER A 101 20.86 0.88 -7.62
N MET A 102 20.49 0.00 -8.55
CA MET A 102 19.35 -0.92 -8.38
C MET A 102 19.69 -2.14 -7.51
N SER A 103 20.93 -2.34 -7.07
CA SER A 103 21.27 -3.51 -6.25
C SER A 103 20.58 -3.49 -4.88
N ILE A 104 20.19 -4.67 -4.38
CA ILE A 104 19.57 -4.86 -3.06
C ILE A 104 20.25 -6.02 -2.34
N ALA A 105 20.50 -5.88 -1.03
CA ALA A 105 21.08 -6.95 -0.23
C ALA A 105 20.14 -8.17 -0.13
N ALA A 106 20.69 -9.37 -0.32
CA ALA A 106 19.94 -10.64 -0.27
C ALA A 106 19.13 -10.81 1.02
N ALA A 107 19.73 -10.46 2.17
CA ALA A 107 19.06 -10.53 3.47
C ALA A 107 17.86 -9.57 3.57
N HIS A 108 17.95 -8.38 2.95
CA HIS A 108 16.84 -7.44 2.87
C HIS A 108 15.69 -8.01 2.05
N VAL A 109 15.99 -8.55 0.85
CA VAL A 109 14.98 -9.19 -0.01
C VAL A 109 14.24 -10.31 0.71
N LYS A 110 14.97 -11.20 1.41
CA LYS A 110 14.39 -12.29 2.21
C LYS A 110 13.47 -11.80 3.35
N ALA A 111 13.71 -10.59 3.87
CA ALA A 111 12.92 -10.00 4.95
C ALA A 111 11.63 -9.31 4.49
N ILE A 112 11.49 -8.96 3.21
CA ILE A 112 10.36 -8.15 2.72
C ILE A 112 9.01 -8.84 2.93
N ILE A 113 8.83 -10.08 2.47
CA ILE A 113 7.54 -10.78 2.61
C ILE A 113 7.19 -10.98 4.10
N PRO A 114 8.07 -11.53 4.96
CA PRO A 114 7.78 -11.62 6.39
C PRO A 114 7.41 -10.27 7.03
N ALA A 115 8.14 -9.20 6.71
CA ALA A 115 7.86 -7.88 7.26
C ALA A 115 6.52 -7.32 6.80
N LEU A 116 6.17 -7.48 5.52
CA LEU A 116 4.88 -7.06 4.97
C LEU A 116 3.72 -7.85 5.56
N VAL A 117 3.88 -9.18 5.71
CA VAL A 117 2.83 -10.05 6.24
C VAL A 117 2.60 -9.78 7.72
N ILE A 118 3.66 -9.80 8.54
CA ILE A 118 3.56 -9.66 9.99
C ILE A 118 3.26 -8.20 10.38
N GLY A 119 3.93 -7.25 9.72
CA GLY A 119 3.84 -5.84 10.06
C GLY A 119 2.58 -5.14 9.54
N TYR A 120 1.96 -5.65 8.46
CA TYR A 120 0.82 -4.98 7.83
C TYR A 120 -0.35 -5.90 7.47
N LEU A 121 -0.15 -6.91 6.60
CA LEU A 121 -1.27 -7.66 6.01
C LEU A 121 -2.06 -8.44 7.06
N LEU A 122 -1.38 -9.20 7.92
CA LEU A 122 -2.03 -9.99 8.98
C LEU A 122 -2.76 -9.08 9.99
N PRO A 123 -2.14 -8.04 10.57
CA PRO A 123 -2.84 -7.08 11.41
C PRO A 123 -4.08 -6.46 10.72
N THR A 124 -3.97 -6.14 9.43
CA THR A 124 -5.08 -5.55 8.65
C THR A 124 -6.25 -6.54 8.50
N ILE A 125 -5.97 -7.81 8.20
CA ILE A 125 -7.00 -8.86 8.14
C ILE A 125 -7.67 -9.04 9.51
N LEU A 126 -6.88 -9.03 10.59
CA LEU A 126 -7.38 -9.22 11.95
C LEU A 126 -8.30 -8.09 12.43
N LEU A 127 -8.20 -6.88 11.88
CA LEU A 127 -9.15 -5.79 12.19
C LEU A 127 -10.60 -6.25 12.00
N TYR A 128 -10.87 -6.92 10.87
CA TYR A 128 -12.22 -7.27 10.43
C TYR A 128 -12.70 -8.64 10.92
N SER A 129 -12.00 -9.27 11.86
CA SER A 129 -12.43 -10.56 12.39
C SER A 129 -13.76 -10.43 13.14
N PRO A 130 -14.75 -11.32 12.88
CA PRO A 130 -16.04 -11.28 13.56
C PRO A 130 -15.99 -11.84 14.99
N VAL A 131 -14.85 -12.42 15.41
CA VAL A 131 -14.72 -13.09 16.72
C VAL A 131 -14.40 -12.11 17.86
N TRP A 132 -14.10 -10.86 17.54
CA TRP A 132 -13.76 -9.84 18.54
C TRP A 132 -15.02 -9.19 19.12
N ASP A 133 -14.99 -8.95 20.42
CA ASP A 133 -15.96 -8.07 21.07
C ASP A 133 -15.57 -6.59 20.89
N ALA A 134 -16.49 -5.67 21.19
CA ALA A 134 -16.28 -4.25 20.95
C ALA A 134 -15.02 -3.67 21.64
N PRO A 135 -14.72 -3.99 22.93
CA PRO A 135 -13.47 -3.56 23.56
C PRO A 135 -12.22 -4.12 22.87
N THR A 136 -12.28 -5.36 22.37
CA THR A 136 -11.15 -5.97 21.64
C THR A 136 -10.95 -5.32 20.28
N HIS A 137 -12.02 -4.99 19.53
CA HIS A 137 -11.89 -4.22 18.28
C HIS A 137 -11.18 -2.88 18.53
N GLN A 138 -11.56 -2.14 19.57
CA GLN A 138 -10.91 -0.86 19.90
C GLN A 138 -9.40 -1.04 20.13
N ARG A 139 -8.99 -2.08 20.87
CA ARG A 139 -7.58 -2.37 21.14
C ARG A 139 -6.83 -2.82 19.90
N ILE A 140 -7.44 -3.64 19.05
CA ILE A 140 -6.83 -4.11 17.81
C ILE A 140 -6.67 -2.95 16.83
N VAL A 141 -7.65 -2.06 16.72
CA VAL A 141 -7.52 -0.83 15.91
C VAL A 141 -6.36 0.01 16.43
N ALA A 142 -6.28 0.24 17.75
CA ALA A 142 -5.17 1.01 18.36
C ALA A 142 -3.80 0.37 18.09
N PHE A 143 -3.71 -0.96 18.20
CA PHE A 143 -2.51 -1.73 17.88
C PHE A 143 -2.15 -1.66 16.39
N TRP A 144 -3.15 -1.64 15.50
CA TRP A 144 -2.91 -1.55 14.06
C TRP A 144 -2.43 -0.18 13.59
N GLN A 145 -2.80 0.91 14.27
CA GLN A 145 -2.44 2.29 13.85
C GLN A 145 -0.95 2.46 13.48
N PRO A 146 0.03 2.02 14.31
CA PRO A 146 1.45 2.12 13.97
C PRO A 146 1.98 1.02 13.01
N CYS A 147 1.12 0.27 12.30
CA CYS A 147 1.54 -0.80 11.39
C CYS A 147 2.63 -0.42 10.36
N PRO A 148 2.71 0.82 9.83
CA PRO A 148 3.79 1.18 8.90
C PRO A 148 5.17 1.17 9.57
N LEU A 149 5.21 1.46 10.88
CA LEU A 149 6.42 1.41 11.69
C LEU A 149 6.81 -0.03 12.02
N TYR A 150 5.83 -0.93 12.19
CA TYR A 150 6.11 -2.36 12.39
C TYR A 150 6.84 -2.96 11.20
N VAL A 151 6.37 -2.68 9.98
CA VAL A 151 7.04 -3.14 8.75
C VAL A 151 8.49 -2.66 8.69
N SER A 152 8.71 -1.37 8.96
CA SER A 152 10.04 -0.76 8.94
C SER A 152 10.97 -1.31 10.03
N LEU A 153 10.44 -1.55 11.24
CA LEU A 153 11.19 -2.14 12.35
C LEU A 153 11.59 -3.58 12.03
N ILE A 154 10.67 -4.40 11.52
CA ILE A 154 10.94 -5.79 11.14
C ILE A 154 11.97 -5.84 10.01
N LEU A 155 11.90 -4.94 9.02
CA LEU A 155 12.90 -4.80 7.96
C LEU A 155 14.27 -4.33 8.45
N THR A 156 14.34 -3.69 9.61
CA THR A 156 15.64 -3.33 10.21
C THR A 156 16.24 -4.51 10.96
N ILE A 157 15.40 -5.34 11.60
CA ILE A 157 15.84 -6.45 12.45
C ILE A 157 16.13 -7.72 11.63
N LEU A 158 15.17 -8.20 10.82
CA LEU A 158 15.28 -9.50 10.16
C LEU A 158 16.48 -9.66 9.22
N PRO A 159 16.92 -8.63 8.45
CA PRO A 159 18.11 -8.78 7.64
C PRO A 159 19.35 -9.07 8.45
N THR A 160 19.47 -8.54 9.68
CA THR A 160 20.60 -8.86 10.57
C THR A 160 20.62 -10.35 10.90
N VAL A 161 19.47 -10.91 11.28
CA VAL A 161 19.29 -12.33 11.57
C VAL A 161 19.60 -13.21 10.34
N PHE A 162 19.13 -12.82 9.16
CA PHE A 162 19.38 -13.59 7.94
C PHE A 162 20.82 -13.49 7.45
N SER A 163 21.50 -12.38 7.71
CA SER A 163 22.92 -12.21 7.36
C SER A 163 23.82 -13.11 8.20
N PHE A 164 23.44 -13.43 9.44
CA PHE A 164 24.13 -14.44 10.27
C PHE A 164 23.96 -15.88 9.74
N SER A 165 22.90 -16.15 8.97
CA SER A 165 22.55 -17.50 8.51
C SER A 165 22.96 -17.80 7.06
N SER A 166 23.42 -16.80 6.29
CA SER A 166 23.84 -16.99 4.90
C SER A 166 24.87 -15.95 4.47
N SER A 167 26.08 -16.39 4.11
CA SER A 167 27.20 -15.54 3.66
C SER A 167 27.20 -15.24 2.15
N SER A 168 26.16 -15.63 1.40
CA SER A 168 26.10 -15.41 -0.04
C SER A 168 25.32 -14.14 -0.41
N ASN A 169 26.03 -13.19 -1.04
CA ASN A 169 25.39 -12.15 -1.82
C ASN A 169 24.80 -12.79 -3.09
N PHE A 170 23.51 -12.58 -3.37
CA PHE A 170 22.94 -12.97 -4.66
C PHE A 170 23.68 -12.24 -5.78
N SER A 171 24.07 -12.96 -6.83
CA SER A 171 24.46 -12.33 -8.09
C SER A 171 23.27 -11.58 -8.69
N GLN A 172 23.53 -10.61 -9.58
CA GLN A 172 22.51 -9.72 -10.10
C GLN A 172 21.34 -10.47 -10.79
N ASN A 173 21.63 -11.55 -11.52
CA ASN A 173 20.61 -12.40 -12.15
C ASN A 173 19.82 -13.25 -11.13
N GLU A 174 20.43 -13.60 -10.01
CA GLU A 174 19.75 -14.33 -8.92
C GLU A 174 18.80 -13.43 -8.11
N GLN A 175 18.96 -12.09 -8.17
CA GLN A 175 18.10 -11.11 -7.47
C GLN A 175 16.77 -10.84 -8.19
N LEU A 176 16.72 -11.03 -9.51
CA LEU A 176 15.53 -10.72 -10.32
C LEU A 176 14.33 -11.60 -9.94
N ASN A 177 14.56 -12.90 -9.76
CA ASN A 177 13.48 -13.86 -9.45
C ASN A 177 12.82 -13.59 -8.08
N PRO A 178 13.58 -13.35 -6.99
CA PRO A 178 12.98 -12.96 -5.70
C PRO A 178 12.18 -11.66 -5.72
N LEU A 179 12.67 -10.59 -6.37
CA LEU A 179 11.95 -9.31 -6.44
C LEU A 179 10.65 -9.43 -7.24
N ARG A 180 10.70 -10.16 -8.35
CA ARG A 180 9.50 -10.52 -9.12
C ARG A 180 8.50 -11.32 -8.30
N SER A 181 8.96 -12.28 -7.50
CA SER A 181 8.07 -13.03 -6.60
C SER A 181 7.42 -12.14 -5.54
N ILE A 182 8.12 -11.13 -5.01
CA ILE A 182 7.55 -10.15 -4.08
C ILE A 182 6.43 -9.35 -4.75
N TYR A 183 6.68 -8.81 -5.94
CA TYR A 183 5.66 -8.04 -6.66
C TYR A 183 4.52 -8.93 -7.15
N ALA A 184 4.77 -10.18 -7.55
CA ALA A 184 3.73 -11.14 -7.91
C ALA A 184 2.85 -11.51 -6.71
N PHE A 185 3.43 -11.70 -5.53
CA PHE A 185 2.68 -11.89 -4.28
C PHE A 185 1.80 -10.67 -3.98
N SER A 186 2.37 -9.46 -4.09
CA SER A 186 1.65 -8.20 -3.89
C SER A 186 0.51 -7.99 -4.89
N PHE A 187 0.76 -8.31 -6.16
CA PHE A 187 -0.24 -8.33 -7.22
C PHE A 187 -1.39 -9.29 -6.89
N LEU A 188 -1.07 -10.50 -6.43
CA LEU A 188 -2.07 -11.52 -6.09
C LEU A 188 -2.95 -11.07 -4.92
N VAL A 189 -2.35 -10.52 -3.86
CA VAL A 189 -3.08 -10.00 -2.69
C VAL A 189 -4.09 -8.93 -3.12
N ALA A 190 -3.64 -7.93 -3.88
CA ALA A 190 -4.52 -6.87 -4.39
C ALA A 190 -5.61 -7.43 -5.33
N SER A 191 -5.22 -8.25 -6.32
CA SER A 191 -6.16 -8.78 -7.31
C SER A 191 -7.27 -9.63 -6.69
N VAL A 192 -6.92 -10.50 -5.74
CA VAL A 192 -7.90 -11.35 -5.04
C VAL A 192 -8.90 -10.48 -4.27
N TRP A 193 -8.42 -9.45 -3.58
CA TRP A 193 -9.29 -8.56 -2.82
C TRP A 193 -10.16 -7.70 -3.72
N HIS A 194 -9.60 -7.14 -4.80
CA HIS A 194 -10.36 -6.40 -5.79
C HIS A 194 -11.49 -7.22 -6.40
N VAL A 195 -11.19 -8.40 -6.94
CA VAL A 195 -12.21 -9.27 -7.54
C VAL A 195 -13.26 -9.67 -6.50
N GLY A 196 -12.85 -9.99 -5.27
CA GLY A 196 -13.76 -10.30 -4.17
C GLY A 196 -14.69 -9.14 -3.81
N THR A 197 -14.16 -7.92 -3.67
CA THR A 197 -14.94 -6.72 -3.39
C THR A 197 -15.88 -6.38 -4.55
N MET A 198 -15.42 -6.43 -5.80
CA MET A 198 -16.28 -6.20 -6.96
C MET A 198 -17.43 -7.21 -7.02
N ALA A 199 -17.14 -8.50 -6.85
CA ALA A 199 -18.15 -9.55 -6.81
C ALA A 199 -19.14 -9.34 -5.67
N TYR A 200 -18.66 -9.00 -4.48
CA TYR A 200 -19.52 -8.69 -3.33
C TYR A 200 -20.45 -7.51 -3.64
N CYS A 201 -19.93 -6.40 -4.17
CA CYS A 201 -20.72 -5.22 -4.47
C CYS A 201 -21.76 -5.44 -5.58
N LEU A 202 -21.44 -6.29 -6.56
CA LEU A 202 -22.33 -6.60 -7.68
C LEU A 202 -23.42 -7.62 -7.34
N THR A 203 -23.20 -8.46 -6.33
CA THR A 203 -24.13 -9.55 -5.96
C THR A 203 -24.90 -9.28 -4.67
N SER A 204 -24.43 -8.35 -3.82
CA SER A 204 -25.07 -8.00 -2.57
C SER A 204 -26.43 -7.35 -2.78
N GLN A 205 -27.42 -7.78 -1.97
CA GLN A 205 -28.74 -7.18 -1.93
C GLN A 205 -28.80 -5.95 -1.00
N ASN A 206 -27.72 -5.66 -0.27
CA ASN A 206 -27.66 -4.49 0.60
C ASN A 206 -27.35 -3.24 -0.25
N PRO A 207 -28.23 -2.23 -0.32
CA PRO A 207 -28.01 -1.04 -1.14
C PRO A 207 -26.75 -0.25 -0.74
N ARG A 208 -26.34 -0.32 0.54
CA ARG A 208 -25.10 0.30 1.05
C ARG A 208 -23.83 -0.43 0.60
N ALA A 209 -23.95 -1.66 0.10
CA ALA A 209 -22.84 -2.42 -0.45
C ALA A 209 -22.72 -2.28 -1.98
N SER A 210 -23.56 -1.47 -2.64
CA SER A 210 -23.45 -1.23 -4.08
C SER A 210 -22.15 -0.50 -4.45
N LEU A 211 -21.68 -0.65 -5.71
CA LEU A 211 -20.48 0.05 -6.18
C LEU A 211 -20.56 1.57 -5.98
N GLY A 212 -21.72 2.16 -6.26
CA GLY A 212 -21.93 3.60 -6.03
C GLY A 212 -21.86 3.96 -4.55
N ALA A 213 -22.51 3.20 -3.68
CA ALA A 213 -22.47 3.48 -2.24
C ALA A 213 -21.07 3.32 -1.65
N VAL A 214 -20.26 2.38 -2.14
CA VAL A 214 -18.89 2.13 -1.65
C VAL A 214 -17.91 3.15 -2.21
N PHE A 215 -17.94 3.43 -3.52
CA PHE A 215 -16.85 4.13 -4.22
C PHE A 215 -17.18 5.54 -4.70
N ASP A 216 -18.45 5.92 -4.88
CA ASP A 216 -18.80 7.25 -5.36
C ASP A 216 -18.64 8.28 -4.22
N PRO A 217 -17.73 9.26 -4.31
CA PRO A 217 -17.48 10.25 -3.27
C PRO A 217 -18.62 11.28 -3.22
N ARG A 218 -19.80 10.85 -2.80
CA ARG A 218 -20.97 11.70 -2.57
C ARG A 218 -21.22 11.79 -1.09
N PHE A 219 -21.04 13.00 -0.56
CA PHE A 219 -21.49 13.28 0.80
C PHE A 219 -23.03 13.19 0.83
N SER A 220 -23.53 12.23 1.58
CA SER A 220 -24.96 12.05 1.84
C SER A 220 -25.17 12.22 3.33
N ALA A 221 -25.86 13.27 3.77
CA ALA A 221 -26.24 13.44 5.19
C ALA A 221 -27.49 12.61 5.55
N SER A 222 -27.66 11.45 4.92
CA SER A 222 -28.83 10.58 5.09
C SER A 222 -28.77 9.73 6.35
N GLY A 223 -27.59 9.57 6.95
CA GLY A 223 -27.35 8.77 8.15
C GLY A 223 -26.66 9.57 9.25
N SER A 224 -25.63 8.98 9.85
CA SER A 224 -24.80 9.68 10.84
C SER A 224 -23.84 10.60 10.11
N ILE A 225 -23.98 11.92 10.30
CA ILE A 225 -23.10 12.94 9.72
C ILE A 225 -21.62 12.59 9.95
N PHE A 226 -21.29 12.04 11.12
CA PHE A 226 -19.94 11.62 11.45
C PHE A 226 -19.46 10.44 10.59
N ILE A 227 -20.27 9.37 10.47
CA ILE A 227 -19.90 8.18 9.69
C ILE A 227 -19.89 8.50 8.19
N ASP A 228 -20.89 9.24 7.71
CA ASP A 228 -20.99 9.68 6.31
C ASP A 228 -19.80 10.59 5.94
N GLY A 229 -19.38 11.46 6.86
CA GLY A 229 -18.17 12.28 6.72
C GLY A 229 -16.88 11.46 6.67
N LEU A 230 -16.72 10.47 7.54
CA LEU A 230 -15.58 9.56 7.51
C LEU A 230 -15.53 8.75 6.22
N GLN A 231 -16.66 8.20 5.79
CA GLN A 231 -16.74 7.46 4.53
C GLN A 231 -16.31 8.35 3.36
N TYR A 232 -16.84 9.56 3.28
CA TYR A 232 -16.47 10.53 2.25
C TYR A 232 -14.95 10.81 2.24
N ILE A 233 -14.34 11.06 3.41
CA ILE A 233 -12.89 11.27 3.53
C ILE A 233 -12.12 10.05 3.00
N PHE A 234 -12.51 8.83 3.38
CA PHE A 234 -11.86 7.60 2.90
C PHE A 234 -12.02 7.37 1.39
N GLN A 235 -13.16 7.78 0.80
CA GLN A 235 -13.36 7.72 -0.66
C GLN A 235 -12.43 8.68 -1.38
N ILE A 236 -12.31 9.92 -0.87
CA ILE A 236 -11.37 10.90 -1.42
C ILE A 236 -9.93 10.41 -1.27
N ASP A 237 -9.55 9.89 -0.11
CA ASP A 237 -8.24 9.30 0.13
C ASP A 237 -7.91 8.20 -0.89
N PHE A 238 -8.81 7.23 -1.02
CA PHE A 238 -8.70 6.15 -1.99
C PHE A 238 -8.47 6.68 -3.42
N TRP A 239 -9.34 7.55 -3.92
CA TRP A 239 -9.26 8.03 -5.30
C TRP A 239 -8.00 8.86 -5.57
N VAL A 240 -7.63 9.77 -4.66
CA VAL A 240 -6.42 10.59 -4.83
C VAL A 240 -5.17 9.70 -4.82
N ILE A 241 -5.08 8.75 -3.89
CA ILE A 241 -3.93 7.84 -3.78
C ILE A 241 -3.78 7.00 -5.05
N PHE A 242 -4.84 6.34 -5.51
CA PHE A 242 -4.71 5.44 -6.66
C PHE A 242 -4.64 6.16 -8.00
N ALA A 243 -5.29 7.32 -8.14
CA ALA A 243 -5.10 8.15 -9.34
C ALA A 243 -3.64 8.61 -9.45
N THR A 244 -3.05 9.11 -8.36
CA THR A 244 -1.65 9.53 -8.34
C THR A 244 -0.69 8.35 -8.46
N ALA A 245 -1.03 7.18 -7.92
CA ALA A 245 -0.23 5.96 -8.07
C ALA A 245 -0.21 5.46 -9.53
N LEU A 246 -1.33 5.53 -10.25
CA LEU A 246 -1.39 5.19 -11.68
C LEU A 246 -0.61 6.20 -12.54
N LEU A 247 -0.65 7.50 -12.19
CA LEU A 247 0.21 8.50 -12.82
C LEU A 247 1.69 8.21 -12.57
N TRP A 248 2.05 7.82 -11.34
CA TRP A 248 3.40 7.42 -11.01
C TRP A 248 3.83 6.16 -11.77
N ALA A 249 2.99 5.12 -11.84
CA ALA A 249 3.22 3.93 -12.66
C ALA A 249 3.45 4.30 -14.14
N PHE A 250 2.72 5.28 -14.67
CA PHE A 250 2.90 5.76 -16.03
C PHE A 250 4.28 6.39 -16.22
N THR A 251 4.77 7.16 -15.24
CA THR A 251 6.14 7.69 -15.27
C THR A 251 7.20 6.59 -15.26
N ILE A 252 6.96 5.47 -14.56
CA ILE A 252 7.88 4.31 -14.60
C ILE A 252 7.94 3.72 -16.01
N VAL A 253 6.81 3.51 -16.66
CA VAL A 253 6.80 2.97 -18.02
C VAL A 253 7.46 3.95 -18.99
N TYR A 254 7.21 5.25 -18.84
CA TYR A 254 7.90 6.28 -19.61
C TYR A 254 9.42 6.21 -19.41
N ASP A 255 9.89 5.99 -18.19
CA ASP A 255 11.31 5.82 -17.88
C ASP A 255 11.90 4.53 -18.45
N LEU A 256 11.15 3.43 -18.48
CA LEU A 256 11.62 2.22 -19.17
C LEU A 256 11.77 2.48 -20.68
N ARG A 257 10.87 3.26 -21.28
CA ARG A 257 10.97 3.64 -22.70
C ARG A 257 12.13 4.58 -22.98
N ARG A 258 12.36 5.61 -22.15
CA ARG A 258 13.48 6.55 -22.31
C ARG A 258 14.84 5.85 -22.23
N LEU A 259 14.89 4.69 -21.55
CA LEU A 259 16.06 3.83 -21.40
C LEU A 259 16.16 2.73 -22.47
N GLY A 260 15.21 2.66 -23.41
CA GLY A 260 15.17 1.61 -24.45
C GLY A 260 14.79 0.22 -23.93
N ARG A 261 14.23 0.11 -22.71
CA ARG A 261 13.80 -1.15 -22.08
C ARG A 261 12.33 -1.51 -22.32
N ALA A 262 11.57 -0.61 -22.94
CA ALA A 262 10.18 -0.84 -23.32
C ALA A 262 9.85 -0.13 -24.65
N SER A 263 8.93 -0.70 -25.43
CA SER A 263 8.49 -0.16 -26.73
C SER A 263 6.98 0.19 -26.79
N VAL A 264 6.25 0.04 -25.68
CA VAL A 264 4.79 0.23 -25.62
C VAL A 264 4.41 1.71 -25.75
N SER A 265 3.49 2.07 -26.66
CA SER A 265 3.03 3.46 -26.84
C SER A 265 2.37 4.04 -25.57
N PRO A 266 2.39 5.37 -25.32
CA PRO A 266 1.84 5.91 -24.08
C PRO A 266 0.33 5.70 -24.02
N LEU A 267 -0.35 5.78 -25.17
CA LEU A 267 -1.77 5.50 -25.30
C LEU A 267 -2.10 4.06 -24.89
N ASN A 268 -1.31 3.08 -25.34
CA ASN A 268 -1.52 1.67 -24.97
C ASN A 268 -1.33 1.46 -23.46
N VAL A 269 -0.38 2.15 -22.83
CA VAL A 269 -0.20 2.11 -21.37
C VAL A 269 -1.45 2.60 -20.66
N LEU A 270 -2.02 3.74 -21.09
CA LEU A 270 -3.26 4.25 -20.50
C LEU A 270 -4.43 3.28 -20.67
N VAL A 271 -4.56 2.66 -21.84
CA VAL A 271 -5.58 1.62 -22.10
C VAL A 271 -5.37 0.41 -21.19
N TYR A 272 -4.14 -0.10 -21.07
CA TYR A 272 -3.84 -1.24 -20.21
C TYR A 272 -4.06 -0.92 -18.73
N PHE A 273 -3.74 0.29 -18.29
CA PHE A 273 -3.99 0.71 -16.92
C PHE A 273 -5.48 0.84 -16.63
N ALA A 274 -6.26 1.41 -17.56
CA ALA A 274 -7.71 1.50 -17.43
C ALA A 274 -8.34 0.10 -17.38
N LEU A 275 -8.05 -0.76 -18.37
CA LEU A 275 -8.59 -2.13 -18.41
C LEU A 275 -8.11 -2.97 -17.23
N GLY A 276 -6.83 -2.89 -16.88
CA GLY A 276 -6.25 -3.59 -15.74
C GLY A 276 -6.87 -3.15 -14.42
N SER A 277 -7.13 -1.85 -14.24
CA SER A 277 -7.75 -1.34 -13.01
C SER A 277 -9.19 -1.83 -12.84
N VAL A 278 -9.89 -2.11 -13.94
CA VAL A 278 -11.24 -2.70 -13.93
C VAL A 278 -11.21 -4.21 -13.67
N VAL A 279 -10.21 -4.93 -14.19
CA VAL A 279 -10.16 -6.40 -14.11
C VAL A 279 -9.51 -6.89 -12.82
N VAL A 280 -8.36 -6.32 -12.46
CA VAL A 280 -7.53 -6.76 -11.33
C VAL A 280 -7.36 -5.70 -10.25
N GLY A 281 -7.84 -4.48 -10.48
CA GLY A 281 -7.73 -3.38 -9.53
C GLY A 281 -6.50 -2.49 -9.75
N PRO A 282 -6.58 -1.20 -9.37
CA PRO A 282 -5.52 -0.24 -9.61
C PRO A 282 -4.24 -0.56 -8.81
N ALA A 283 -4.34 -1.14 -7.61
CA ALA A 283 -3.16 -1.51 -6.84
C ALA A 283 -2.42 -2.71 -7.44
N ALA A 284 -3.16 -3.66 -8.03
CA ALA A 284 -2.56 -4.75 -8.77
C ALA A 284 -1.84 -4.25 -10.04
N VAL A 285 -2.44 -3.32 -10.79
CA VAL A 285 -1.77 -2.65 -11.92
C VAL A 285 -0.46 -1.98 -11.49
N LEU A 286 -0.46 -1.33 -10.32
CA LEU A 286 0.74 -0.75 -9.72
C LEU A 286 1.80 -1.83 -9.45
N ALA A 287 1.46 -2.89 -8.73
CA ALA A 287 2.39 -4.01 -8.46
C ALA A 287 2.93 -4.64 -9.76
N GLY A 288 2.06 -4.84 -10.76
CA GLY A 288 2.43 -5.39 -12.07
C GLY A 288 3.39 -4.49 -12.86
N THR A 289 3.23 -3.17 -12.73
CA THR A 289 4.16 -2.21 -13.34
C THR A 289 5.56 -2.32 -12.73
N TRP A 290 5.65 -2.48 -11.40
CA TRP A 290 6.92 -2.70 -10.71
C TRP A 290 7.52 -4.07 -11.00
N TYR A 291 6.69 -5.12 -11.09
CA TYR A 291 7.12 -6.43 -11.57
C TYR A 291 7.78 -6.36 -12.95
N TRP A 292 7.17 -5.62 -13.88
CA TRP A 292 7.71 -5.41 -15.23
C TRP A 292 9.02 -4.62 -15.19
N ARG A 293 9.11 -3.59 -14.35
CA ARG A 293 10.31 -2.76 -14.19
C ARG A 293 11.55 -3.56 -13.79
N GLU A 294 11.40 -4.64 -13.02
CA GLU A 294 12.55 -5.45 -12.60
C GLU A 294 13.26 -6.19 -13.76
N GLY A 295 12.63 -6.35 -14.93
CA GLY A 295 13.29 -6.82 -16.16
C GLY A 295 12.80 -8.16 -16.66
#